data_AF-A0A966PL78-F1
#
_entry.id   AF-A0A966PL78-F1
#
_cell.length_a   1.000
_cell.length_b   1.000
_cell.length_c   1.000
_cell.angle_alpha   90.00
_cell.angle_beta   90.00
_cell.angle_gamma   90.00
#
_symmetry.space_group_name_H-M   'P 1'
#
loop_
_entity.id
_entity.type
_entity.pdbx_description
1 polymer ?
#
loop_
_entity_poly.entity_id
_entity_poly.type
_entity_poly.pdbx_seq_one_letter_code
_entity_poly.pdbx_strand_id
1 'polypeptide(L)'
;MSSRASTLARNVVPPAVFGVLFIALWEFVVKFFDLKPYFLAPPSKIWQKFTENFDLVWGAAKVSGSNALIGLLAGALFGMVMSLVLSRFRVLND
;
A
#
# COMPACT_ATOMS: atom_id res chain seq x y z
N MET A 1 -30.37 12.81 -8.21
CA MET A 1 -29.46 12.49 -7.09
C MET A 1 -29.56 11.03 -6.64
N SER A 2 -30.75 10.41 -6.64
CA SER A 2 -30.95 8.99 -6.29
C SER A 2 -30.15 7.98 -7.15
N SER A 3 -29.97 8.24 -8.45
CA SER A 3 -29.24 7.34 -9.37
C SER A 3 -27.75 7.18 -9.06
N ARG A 4 -27.06 8.26 -8.66
CA ARG A 4 -25.63 8.22 -8.29
C ARG A 4 -25.41 7.48 -6.97
N ALA A 5 -26.29 7.71 -5.98
CA ALA A 5 -26.22 7.03 -4.69
C ALA A 5 -26.47 5.52 -4.85
N SER A 6 -27.45 5.12 -5.68
CA SER A 6 -27.71 3.72 -6.00
C SER A 6 -26.53 3.05 -6.72
N THR A 7 -25.90 3.75 -7.66
CA THR A 7 -24.72 3.23 -8.38
C THR A 7 -23.51 3.07 -7.46
N LEU A 8 -23.23 4.07 -6.62
CA LEU A 8 -22.16 3.99 -5.62
C LEU A 8 -22.40 2.85 -4.63
N ALA A 9 -23.62 2.72 -4.10
CA ALA A 9 -23.96 1.63 -3.20
C ALA A 9 -23.75 0.27 -3.88
N ARG A 10 -24.18 0.11 -5.13
CA ARG A 10 -24.02 -1.14 -5.88
C ARG A 10 -22.56 -1.50 -6.17
N ASN A 11 -21.69 -0.49 -6.26
CA ASN A 11 -20.26 -0.69 -6.51
C ASN A 11 -19.44 -0.86 -5.22
N VAL A 12 -19.88 -0.30 -4.10
CA VAL A 12 -19.12 -0.30 -2.84
C VAL A 12 -19.59 -1.38 -1.87
N VAL A 13 -20.90 -1.64 -1.79
CA VAL A 13 -21.46 -2.59 -0.82
C VAL A 13 -20.96 -4.01 -1.04
N PRO A 14 -20.96 -4.59 -2.26
CA PRO A 14 -20.47 -5.95 -2.45
C PRO A 14 -19.01 -6.17 -2.03
N PRO A 15 -18.02 -5.36 -2.46
CA PRO A 15 -16.64 -5.55 -2.02
C PRO A 15 -16.44 -5.24 -0.53
N ALA A 16 -17.18 -4.28 0.04
CA ALA A 16 -17.13 -4.01 1.48
C ALA A 16 -17.64 -5.19 2.31
N VAL A 17 -18.80 -5.77 1.93
CA VAL A 17 -19.35 -6.96 2.59
C VAL A 17 -18.38 -8.13 2.47
N PHE A 18 -17.84 -8.37 1.28
CA PHE A 18 -16.83 -9.41 1.09
C PHE A 18 -15.61 -9.19 1.99
N GLY A 19 -15.07 -7.96 2.04
CA GLY A 19 -13.93 -7.63 2.88
C GLY A 19 -14.20 -7.86 4.36
N VAL A 20 -15.36 -7.42 4.86
CA VAL A 20 -15.76 -7.66 6.26
C VAL A 20 -15.90 -9.15 6.55
N LEU A 21 -16.59 -9.91 5.69
CA LEU A 21 -16.74 -11.35 5.85
C LEU A 21 -15.40 -12.07 5.82
N PHE A 22 -14.48 -11.65 4.95
CA PHE A 22 -13.15 -12.22 4.86
C PHE A 22 -12.34 -11.99 6.14
N ILE A 23 -12.32 -10.76 6.67
CA ILE A 23 -11.63 -10.45 7.93
C ILE A 23 -12.26 -11.21 9.11
N ALA A 24 -13.59 -11.29 9.16
CA ALA A 24 -14.29 -12.04 10.19
C ALA A 24 -13.98 -13.55 10.13
N LEU A 25 -13.97 -14.13 8.93
CA LEU A 25 -13.61 -15.53 8.72
C LEU A 25 -12.16 -15.81 9.12
N TRP A 26 -11.23 -14.92 8.75
CA TRP A 26 -9.83 -15.04 9.13
C TRP A 26 -9.65 -15.00 10.65
N GLU A 27 -10.24 -14.01 11.33
CA GLU A 27 -10.24 -13.90 12.79
C GLU A 27 -10.81 -15.17 13.43
N PHE A 28 -11.94 -15.65 12.92
CA PHE A 28 -12.61 -16.86 13.41
C PHE A 28 -11.72 -18.08 13.27
N VAL A 29 -11.14 -18.33 12.09
CA VAL A 29 -10.25 -19.48 11.84
C VAL A 29 -9.05 -19.45 12.77
N VAL A 30 -8.36 -18.30 12.90
CA VAL A 30 -7.17 -18.20 13.76
C VAL A 30 -7.51 -18.52 15.23
N LYS A 31 -8.62 -17.98 15.73
CA LYS A 31 -9.05 -18.18 17.12
C LYS A 31 -9.61 -19.58 17.37
N PHE A 32 -10.39 -20.11 16.42
CA PHE A 32 -11.04 -21.41 16.56
C PHE A 32 -10.02 -22.56 16.53
N PHE A 33 -9.01 -22.47 15.66
CA PHE A 33 -7.95 -23.48 15.56
C PHE A 33 -6.76 -23.20 16.49
N ASP A 34 -6.84 -22.20 17.37
CA ASP A 34 -5.76 -21.78 18.29
C ASP A 34 -4.39 -21.66 17.60
N LEU A 35 -4.37 -21.02 16.42
CA LEU A 35 -3.14 -20.90 15.64
C LEU A 35 -2.15 -20.02 16.39
N LYS A 36 -0.93 -20.54 16.58
CA LYS A 36 0.11 -19.79 17.28
C LYS A 36 0.47 -18.51 16.50
N PRO A 37 0.66 -17.37 17.18
CA PRO A 37 0.85 -16.06 16.51
C PRO A 37 2.05 -15.96 15.57
N TYR A 38 3.04 -16.86 15.67
CA TYR A 38 4.19 -16.87 14.78
C TYR A 38 3.88 -17.49 13.41
N PHE A 39 2.79 -18.27 13.28
CA PHE A 39 2.31 -18.76 11.99
C PHE A 39 1.37 -17.75 11.34
N LEU A 40 0.39 -17.27 12.10
CA LEU A 40 -0.62 -16.35 11.63
C LEU A 40 -1.17 -15.54 12.81
N ALA A 41 -0.95 -14.22 12.78
CA ALA A 41 -1.56 -13.34 13.76
C ALA A 41 -3.03 -13.08 13.40
N PRO A 42 -3.95 -13.05 14.37
CA PRO A 42 -5.33 -12.65 14.12
C PRO A 42 -5.38 -11.17 13.73
N PRO A 43 -6.28 -10.76 12.81
CA PRO A 43 -6.38 -9.38 12.36
C PRO A 43 -6.62 -8.38 13.50
N SER A 44 -7.32 -8.77 14.58
CA SER A 44 -7.47 -7.93 15.77
C SER A 44 -6.14 -7.56 16.45
N LYS A 45 -5.21 -8.53 16.54
CA LYS A 45 -3.88 -8.32 17.14
C LYS A 45 -2.98 -7.48 16.24
N ILE A 46 -3.10 -7.65 14.92
CA ILE A 46 -2.41 -6.81 13.94
C ILE A 46 -2.87 -5.36 14.11
N TRP A 47 -4.18 -5.13 14.16
CA TRP A 47 -4.76 -3.81 14.35
C TRP A 47 -4.29 -3.15 15.65
N GLN A 48 -4.36 -3.88 16.77
CA GLN A 48 -3.89 -3.40 18.06
C GLN A 48 -2.41 -2.95 17.99
N LYS A 49 -1.53 -3.81 17.48
CA LYS A 49 -0.10 -3.50 17.39
C LYS A 49 0.19 -2.34 16.44
N PHE A 50 -0.57 -2.23 15.36
CA PHE A 50 -0.47 -1.13 14.42
C PHE A 50 -0.85 0.20 15.09
N THR A 51 -1.96 0.24 15.84
CA THR A 51 -2.41 1.47 16.52
C THR A 51 -1.52 1.85 17.71
N GLU A 52 -1.02 0.86 18.46
CA GLU A 52 -0.10 1.09 19.59
C GLU A 52 1.24 1.68 19.12
N ASN A 53 1.70 1.31 17.92
CA ASN A 53 2.99 1.73 17.36
C ASN A 53 2.81 2.69 16.18
N PHE A 54 1.69 3.39 16.09
CA PHE A 54 1.34 4.19 14.93
C PHE A 54 2.40 5.27 14.63
N ASP A 55 2.92 5.95 15.65
CA ASP A 55 3.97 6.97 15.49
C ASP A 55 5.25 6.39 14.89
N LEU A 56 5.64 5.19 15.32
CA LEU A 56 6.81 4.49 14.79
C LEU A 56 6.58 4.08 13.33
N VAL A 57 5.43 3.48 13.03
CA VAL A 57 5.06 3.07 11.66
C VAL A 57 5.01 4.28 10.73
N TRP A 58 4.43 5.39 11.18
CA TRP A 58 4.33 6.62 10.41
C TRP A 58 5.70 7.27 10.19
N GLY A 59 6.56 7.28 11.21
CA GLY A 59 7.95 7.72 11.08
C GLY A 59 8.71 6.91 10.03
N ALA A 60 8.62 5.58 10.09
CA ALA A 60 9.24 4.70 9.11
C ALA A 60 8.67 4.90 7.68
N ALA A 61 7.34 5.00 7.56
CA ALA A 61 6.66 5.26 6.29
C ALA A 61 7.09 6.60 5.68
N LYS A 62 7.24 7.65 6.48
CA LYS A 62 7.72 8.96 6.03
C LYS A 62 9.16 8.90 5.52
N VAL A 63 10.06 8.22 6.22
CA VAL A 63 11.46 8.10 5.80
C VAL A 63 11.54 7.31 4.50
N SER A 64 10.89 6.14 4.43
CA SER A 64 10.86 5.32 3.22
C SER A 64 10.22 6.05 2.04
N GLY A 65 9.07 6.70 2.28
CA GLY A 65 8.37 7.47 1.26
C GLY A 65 9.16 8.67 0.76
N SER A 66 9.80 9.43 1.66
CA SER A 66 10.66 10.56 1.29
C SER A 66 11.87 10.10 0.48
N ASN A 67 12.51 9.01 0.90
CA ASN A 67 13.64 8.44 0.16
C ASN A 67 13.23 7.98 -1.24
N ALA A 68 12.09 7.30 -1.37
CA ALA A 68 11.55 6.88 -2.66
C ALA A 68 11.22 8.08 -3.56
N LEU A 69 10.61 9.13 -3.00
CA LEU A 69 10.28 10.36 -3.73
C LEU A 69 11.54 11.09 -4.21
N ILE A 70 12.54 11.26 -3.34
CA ILE A 70 13.81 11.90 -3.69
C ILE A 70 14.51 11.10 -4.78
N GLY A 71 14.60 9.77 -4.64
CA GLY A 71 15.19 8.88 -5.63
C GLY A 71 14.49 8.96 -6.98
N LEU A 72 13.15 8.99 -6.99
CA LEU A 72 12.35 9.14 -8.21
C LEU A 72 12.63 10.47 -8.91
N LEU A 73 12.61 11.58 -8.16
CA LEU A 73 12.83 12.92 -8.72
C LEU A 73 14.25 13.09 -9.24
N ALA A 74 15.25 12.68 -8.45
CA ALA A 74 16.65 12.75 -8.84
C ALA A 74 16.94 11.84 -10.05
N GLY A 75 16.43 10.62 -10.04
CA GLY A 75 16.57 9.67 -11.15
C GLY A 75 15.91 10.16 -12.44
N ALA A 76 14.69 10.71 -12.35
CA ALA A 76 13.99 11.28 -13.49
C ALA A 76 14.74 12.49 -14.08
N LEU A 77 15.23 13.39 -13.23
CA LEU A 77 16.03 14.54 -13.65
C LEU A 77 17.33 14.07 -14.33
N PHE A 78 18.02 13.11 -13.73
CA PHE A 78 19.26 12.58 -14.28
C PHE A 78 19.02 11.90 -15.64
N GLY A 79 17.96 11.10 -15.76
CA GLY A 79 17.56 10.48 -17.03
C GLY A 79 17.24 11.53 -18.12
N MET A 80 16.57 12.61 -17.75
CA MET A 80 16.29 13.73 -18.66
C MET A 80 17.58 14.41 -19.13
N VAL A 81 18.50 14.74 -18.22
CA VAL A 81 19.79 15.33 -18.56
C VAL A 81 20.59 14.40 -19.48
N MET A 82 20.64 13.11 -19.18
CA MET A 82 21.31 12.13 -20.02
C MET A 82 20.71 12.04 -21.42
N SER A 83 19.38 12.07 -21.54
CA SER A 83 18.69 12.10 -22.83
C SER A 83 19.11 13.31 -23.68
N LEU A 84 19.19 14.50 -23.07
CA LEU A 84 19.64 15.72 -23.76
C LEU A 84 21.12 15.63 -24.18
N VAL A 85 21.99 15.10 -23.32
CA VAL A 85 23.41 14.90 -23.64
C VAL A 85 23.58 13.95 -24.83
N LEU A 86 22.89 12.81 -24.81
CA LEU A 86 22.91 11.85 -25.92
C LEU A 86 22.30 12.40 -27.20
N SER A 87 21.29 13.25 -27.10
CA SER A 87 20.73 13.95 -28.27
C SER A 87 21.72 14.96 -28.86
N ARG A 88 22.55 15.61 -28.04
CA ARG A 88 23.48 16.66 -28.49
C ARG A 88 24.80 16.11 -29.00
N PHE A 89 25.29 15.04 -28.40
CA PHE A 89 26.54 14.39 -28.74
C PHE A 89 26.23 12.98 -29.24
N ARG A 90 26.58 12.67 -30.50
CA ARG A 90 26.50 11.32 -31.10
C ARG A 90 27.48 10.35 -30.41
N VAL A 91 27.31 10.10 -29.12
CA VAL A 91 28.22 9.25 -28.33
C VAL A 91 27.82 7.78 -28.41
N LEU A 92 26.54 7.48 -28.67
CA LEU A 92 26.01 6.13 -28.91
C LEU A 92 25.38 6.03 -30.32
N ASN A 93 26.14 6.39 -31.34
CA ASN A 93 25.68 6.28 -32.72
C ASN A 93 26.63 5.37 -33.50
N ASP A 94 26.62 4.08 -33.14
CA ASP A 94 27.08 2.95 -33.95
C ASP A 94 25.89 2.00 -34.18
#